data_AF-A0A847JFR0-F1
#
_entry.id   AF-A0A847JFR0-F1
#
_cell.length_a   1.000
_cell.length_b   1.000
_cell.length_c   1.000
_cell.angle_alpha   90.00
_cell.angle_beta   90.00
_cell.angle_gamma   90.00
#
_symmetry.space_group_name_H-M   'P 1'
#
loop_
_entity.id
_entity.type
_entity.pdbx_description
1 polymer ?
#
loop_
_entity_poly.entity_id
_entity_poly.type
_entity_poly.pdbx_seq_one_letter_code
_entity_poly.pdbx_strand_id
1 'polypeptide(L)'
;ALAELAAAMPNFDWFTVVVDEASGHGRIGYVTDHLSADDLAGGDVDVYVCGPPPMVEGVRRWMTGVGVEPKTFLFEKFSSTTEVSA
;
A
#
# COMPACT_ATOMS: atom_id res chain seq x y z
N ALA A 1 -17.04 10.49 1.34
CA ALA A 1 -16.27 9.77 2.37
C ALA A 1 -14.78 10.15 2.36
N LEU A 2 -13.90 9.55 1.55
CA LEU A 2 -12.45 9.85 1.60
C LEU A 2 -12.10 11.33 1.30
N ALA A 3 -12.75 11.93 0.29
CA ALA A 3 -12.58 13.35 0.00
C ALA A 3 -13.04 14.28 1.13
N GLU A 4 -14.10 13.90 1.86
CA GLU A 4 -14.58 14.67 3.02
C GLU A 4 -13.63 14.54 4.22
N LEU A 5 -13.04 13.36 4.42
CA LEU A 5 -12.00 13.14 5.44
C LEU A 5 -10.76 13.98 5.15
N ALA A 6 -10.31 14.05 3.90
CA ALA A 6 -9.20 14.92 3.49
C ALA A 6 -9.53 16.40 3.69
N ALA A 7 -10.76 16.82 3.43
CA ALA A 7 -11.18 18.20 3.71
C ALA A 7 -11.20 18.52 5.21
N ALA A 8 -11.44 17.53 6.07
CA ALA A 8 -11.54 17.71 7.52
C ALA A 8 -10.20 17.56 8.27
N MET A 9 -9.22 16.84 7.70
CA MET A 9 -7.94 16.53 8.35
C MET A 9 -6.75 17.04 7.52
N PRO A 10 -6.08 18.13 7.94
CA PRO A 10 -5.00 18.77 7.17
C PRO A 10 -3.77 17.89 6.87
N ASN A 11 -3.61 16.79 7.61
CA ASN A 11 -2.50 15.85 7.53
C ASN A 11 -2.91 14.49 6.93
N PHE A 12 -4.07 14.42 6.29
CA PHE A 12 -4.55 13.21 5.62
C PHE A 12 -4.59 13.42 4.11
N ASP A 13 -3.89 12.55 3.39
CA ASP A 13 -3.97 12.46 1.94
C ASP A 13 -4.27 11.01 1.53
N TRP A 14 -4.83 10.85 0.33
CA TRP A 14 -5.16 9.56 -0.23
C TRP A 14 -5.10 9.59 -1.75
N PHE A 15 -4.81 8.44 -2.34
CA PHE A 15 -4.92 8.24 -3.78
C PHE A 15 -5.46 6.85 -4.09
N THR A 16 -6.10 6.73 -5.24
CA THR A 16 -6.52 5.45 -5.81
C THR A 16 -5.57 5.01 -6.90
N VAL A 17 -5.49 3.69 -7.11
CA VAL A 17 -4.74 3.08 -8.21
C VAL A 17 -5.62 1.98 -8.80
N VAL A 18 -5.60 1.85 -10.12
CA VAL A 18 -6.36 0.81 -10.84
C VAL A 18 -5.40 0.03 -11.73
N VAL A 19 -5.38 -1.30 -11.58
CA VAL A 19 -4.48 -2.17 -12.38
C VAL A 19 -4.89 -2.22 -13.85
N ASP A 20 -6.19 -2.14 -14.14
CA ASP A 20 -6.71 -2.18 -15.50
C ASP A 20 -6.32 -0.94 -16.31
N GLU A 21 -5.47 -1.13 -17.31
CA GLU A 21 -5.00 -0.08 -18.22
C GLU A 21 -6.14 0.57 -19.02
N ALA A 22 -7.22 -0.16 -19.30
CA ALA A 22 -8.36 0.36 -20.03
C ALA A 22 -9.29 1.24 -19.18
N SER A 23 -9.04 1.34 -17.87
CA SER A 23 -9.90 2.10 -16.93
C SER A 23 -9.87 3.61 -17.16
N GLY A 24 -8.84 4.14 -17.84
CA GLY A 24 -8.61 5.57 -18.00
C GLY A 24 -8.32 6.31 -16.68
N HIS A 25 -7.99 5.58 -15.61
CA HIS A 25 -7.69 6.15 -14.29
C HIS A 25 -6.32 6.84 -14.29
N GLY A 26 -6.16 7.94 -13.53
CA GLY A 26 -4.93 8.76 -13.55
C GLY A 26 -3.68 8.06 -13.00
N ARG A 27 -3.85 7.04 -12.16
CA ARG A 27 -2.78 6.15 -11.67
C ARG A 27 -3.11 4.71 -12.03
N ILE A 28 -2.32 4.15 -12.94
CA ILE A 28 -2.47 2.78 -13.43
C ILE A 28 -1.34 1.91 -12.89
N GLY A 29 -1.62 0.63 -12.60
CA GLY A 29 -0.65 -0.35 -12.11
C GLY A 29 -0.90 -0.74 -10.65
N TYR A 30 0.17 -0.98 -9.89
CA TYR A 30 0.11 -1.38 -8.48
C TYR A 30 0.40 -0.20 -7.55
N VAL A 31 -0.07 -0.28 -6.30
CA VAL A 31 0.11 0.79 -5.30
C VAL A 31 1.59 1.20 -5.16
N THR A 32 2.50 0.23 -5.15
CA THR A 32 3.95 0.43 -5.00
C THR A 32 4.60 1.18 -6.17
N ASP A 33 3.96 1.23 -7.35
CA ASP A 33 4.46 1.99 -8.50
C ASP A 33 4.27 3.50 -8.30
N HIS A 34 3.39 3.89 -7.37
CA HIS A 34 3.02 5.28 -7.07
C HIS A 34 3.50 5.72 -5.69
N LEU A 35 4.42 4.97 -5.08
CA LEU A 35 5.06 5.27 -3.81
C LEU A 35 6.59 5.32 -3.99
N SER A 36 7.23 6.13 -3.15
CA SER A 36 8.68 6.31 -3.10
C SER A 36 9.21 6.08 -1.68
N ALA A 37 10.53 6.04 -1.53
CA ALA A 37 11.16 5.97 -0.21
C ALA A 37 10.87 7.22 0.65
N ASP A 38 10.67 8.39 0.01
CA ASP A 38 10.37 9.64 0.71
C ASP A 38 8.98 9.59 1.38
N ASP A 39 8.03 8.86 0.80
CA ASP A 39 6.69 8.64 1.37
C ASP A 39 6.74 7.78 2.65
N LEU A 40 7.85 7.08 2.91
CA LEU A 40 8.07 6.27 4.10
C LEU A 40 8.81 7.02 5.21
N ALA A 41 8.96 8.35 5.11
CA ALA A 41 9.60 9.19 6.13
C ALA A 41 10.96 8.66 6.63
N GLY A 42 11.77 8.08 5.72
CA GLY A 42 13.06 7.50 6.07
C GLY A 42 12.99 6.29 7.01
N GLY A 43 11.84 5.61 7.07
CA GLY A 43 11.59 4.48 7.97
C GLY A 43 10.95 4.88 9.30
N ASP A 44 10.82 6.19 9.59
CA ASP A 44 10.10 6.68 10.77
C ASP A 44 8.58 6.73 10.52
N VAL A 45 8.01 5.57 10.21
CA VAL A 45 6.59 5.41 9.91
C VAL A 45 6.08 4.04 10.38
N ASP A 46 4.81 4.00 10.77
CA ASP A 46 4.07 2.77 11.00
C ASP A 46 3.26 2.43 9.75
N VAL A 47 3.55 1.30 9.14
CA VAL A 47 2.93 0.84 7.88
C VAL A 47 1.84 -0.18 8.18
N TYR A 48 0.65 0.09 7.68
CA TYR A 48 -0.53 -0.78 7.79
C TYR A 48 -0.93 -1.28 6.40
N VAL A 49 -0.93 -2.60 6.20
CA VAL A 49 -1.25 -3.22 4.90
C VAL A 49 -2.33 -4.28 5.05
N CYS A 50 -3.37 -4.22 4.23
CA CYS A 50 -4.42 -5.23 4.22
C CYS A 50 -4.77 -5.63 2.79
N GLY A 51 -4.88 -6.93 2.52
CA GLY A 51 -5.27 -7.43 1.21
C GLY A 51 -4.91 -8.90 0.97
N PRO A 52 -4.96 -9.38 -0.28
CA PRO A 52 -4.57 -10.75 -0.62
C PRO A 52 -3.12 -11.04 -0.21
N PRO A 53 -2.78 -12.29 0.17
CA PRO A 53 -1.41 -12.68 0.51
C PRO A 53 -0.32 -12.19 -0.47
N PRO A 54 -0.46 -12.32 -1.81
CA PRO A 54 0.57 -11.84 -2.74
C PRO A 54 0.73 -10.31 -2.73
N MET A 55 -0.33 -9.55 -2.43
CA MET A 55 -0.24 -8.09 -2.32
C MET A 55 0.59 -7.70 -1.10
N VAL A 56 0.32 -8.30 0.07
CA VAL A 56 1.04 -8.00 1.31
C VAL A 56 2.53 -8.31 1.18
N GLU A 57 2.87 -9.45 0.59
CA GLU A 57 4.26 -9.83 0.33
C GLU A 57 4.92 -8.91 -0.71
N GLY A 58 4.16 -8.46 -1.72
CA GLY A 58 4.62 -7.47 -2.70
C GLY A 58 5.05 -6.17 -2.05
N VAL A 59 4.24 -5.61 -1.14
CA VAL A 59 4.57 -4.39 -0.40
C VAL A 59 5.82 -4.59 0.46
N ARG A 60 5.92 -5.72 1.18
CA ARG A 60 7.10 -6.06 1.97
C ARG A 60 8.37 -6.08 1.12
N ARG A 61 8.34 -6.77 -0.02
CA ARG A 61 9.47 -6.83 -0.95
C ARG A 61 9.84 -5.47 -1.53
N TRP A 62 8.84 -4.66 -1.85
CA TRP A 62 9.07 -3.31 -2.36
C TRP A 62 9.81 -2.43 -1.35
N MET A 63 9.39 -2.40 -0.08
CA MET A 63 10.08 -1.63 0.98
C MET A 63 11.55 -2.05 1.12
N THR A 64 11.82 -3.36 1.14
CA THR A 64 13.19 -3.88 1.13
C THR A 64 13.97 -3.44 -0.11
N GLY A 65 13.32 -3.42 -1.28
CA GLY A 65 13.91 -2.99 -2.55
C GLY A 65 14.28 -1.50 -2.59
N VAL A 66 13.49 -0.65 -1.95
CA VAL A 66 13.79 0.79 -1.81
C VAL A 66 14.69 1.11 -0.61
N GLY A 67 15.12 0.08 0.14
CA GLY A 67 16.07 0.21 1.24
C GLY A 67 15.50 0.83 2.51
N VAL A 68 14.19 0.76 2.73
CA VAL A 68 13.52 1.32 3.90
C VAL A 68 12.98 0.20 4.79
N GLU A 69 13.31 0.26 6.08
CA GLU A 69 12.69 -0.56 7.12
C GLU A 69 11.79 0.34 7.98
N PRO A 70 10.46 0.11 8.01
CA PRO A 70 9.56 0.91 8.84
C PRO A 70 9.73 0.57 10.33
N LYS A 71 9.29 1.48 11.22
CA LYS A 71 9.24 1.22 12.67
C LYS A 71 8.36 0.03 12.99
N THR A 72 7.18 -0.02 12.37
CA THR A 72 6.24 -1.11 12.51
C THR A 72 5.66 -1.46 11.15
N PHE A 73 5.56 -2.76 10.86
CA PHE A 73 4.83 -3.27 9.71
C PHE A 73 3.71 -4.20 10.17
N LEU A 74 2.49 -3.68 10.22
CA LEU A 74 1.29 -4.40 10.62
C LEU A 74 0.52 -4.81 9.37
N PHE A 75 0.16 -6.08 9.28
CA PHE A 75 -0.54 -6.58 8.10
C PHE A 75 -1.66 -7.55 8.41
N GLU A 76 -2.68 -7.51 7.56
CA GLU A 76 -3.75 -8.49 7.52
C GLU A 76 -3.84 -9.10 6.12
N LYS A 77 -3.88 -10.43 6.05
CA LYS A 77 -4.00 -11.16 4.80
C LYS A 77 -5.39 -11.75 4.67
N PHE A 78 -6.06 -11.45 3.56
CA PHE A 78 -7.31 -12.10 3.19
C PHE A 78 -7.02 -13.46 2.55
N SER A 79 -6.54 -14.41 3.35
CA SER A 79 -6.35 -15.78 2.90
C SER A 79 -7.71 -16.45 2.73
N SER A 80 -7.87 -17.19 1.64
CA SER A 80 -9.00 -18.10 1.49
C SER A 80 -8.92 -19.22 2.53
N THR A 81 -10.06 -19.72 3.02
CA THR A 81 -10.10 -20.86 3.95
C THR A 81 -9.53 -22.16 3.36
N THR A 82 -9.18 -22.16 2.08
CA THR A 82 -8.67 -23.30 1.31
C THR A 82 -7.25 -23.08 0.80
N GLU A 83 -6.62 -21.93 1.08
CA GLU A 83 -5.22 -21.70 0.73
C GLU A 83 -4.32 -22.60 1.60
N VAL A 84 -3.77 -23.65 0.99
CA VAL A 84 -2.71 -24.45 1.57
C VAL A 84 -1.42 -23.66 1.41
N SER A 85 -0.82 -23.27 2.54
CA SER A 85 0.53 -22.73 2.58
C SER A 85 1.48 -23.74 1.93
N ALA A 86 2.02 -23.40 0.76
CA ALA A 86 3.10 -24.14 0.12
C ALA A 86 4.45 -23.83 0.79
#